data_AF-A0A7J9HLF6-F1
#
_entry.id   AF-A0A7J9HLF6-F1
#
_cell.length_a   1.000
_cell.length_b   1.000
_cell.length_c   1.000
_cell.angle_alpha   90.00
_cell.angle_beta   90.00
_cell.angle_gamma   90.00
#
_symmetry.space_group_name_H-M   'P 1'
#
loop_
_entity.id
_entity.type
_entity.pdbx_description
1 polymer ?
#
loop_
_entity_poly.entity_id
_entity_poly.type
_entity_poly.pdbx_seq_one_letter_code
_entity_poly.pdbx_strand_id
1 'polypeptide(L)'
;MWTVPEAEDKTISRAMGVNDERLKLISEGCDPIRKDVKHESKDILSEVSRTHNAIQTLDKTISNLEMELAATRAVQESIINGSPISDELKIPETNGKRKYLMIVGINTAFSSRKRRDSVRATWMPQGEERKKLEEEKGIIMRFVIGHSATSGGILDRAIEAEDRKHGDFLRLEHVEGYLELSAKTKTYFATAAALWDADFYVKVDDDVHVNIGTYTTFSSPFSFFFLS
;
A
#
# COMPACT_ATOMS: atom_id res chain seq x y z
N MET A 1 -26.68 28.42 16.80
CA MET A 1 -26.98 29.09 15.52
C MET A 1 -26.52 30.53 15.69
N TRP A 2 -25.50 30.96 14.95
CA TRP A 2 -24.84 32.26 15.16
C TRP A 2 -25.55 33.35 14.37
N THR A 3 -25.73 34.53 14.96
CA THR A 3 -26.38 35.69 14.32
C THR A 3 -25.36 36.62 13.69
N VAL A 4 -25.56 36.95 12.42
CA VAL A 4 -24.77 37.89 11.62
C VAL A 4 -25.40 39.29 11.68
N PRO A 5 -24.62 40.38 11.77
CA PRO A 5 -25.04 41.72 11.40
C PRO A 5 -24.58 42.09 9.98
N GLU A 6 -25.41 42.85 9.28
CA GLU A 6 -25.28 43.23 7.87
C GLU A 6 -24.46 44.53 7.66
N ALA A 7 -24.19 44.90 6.41
CA ALA A 7 -23.24 45.96 6.03
C ALA A 7 -23.87 47.37 5.94
N GLU A 8 -23.03 48.41 6.01
CA GLU A 8 -23.35 49.76 5.52
C GLU A 8 -22.25 50.31 4.58
N ASP A 9 -22.70 51.01 3.53
CA ASP A 9 -21.90 51.63 2.47
C ASP A 9 -21.91 53.17 2.62
N LYS A 10 -20.77 53.84 2.37
CA LYS A 10 -20.69 55.32 2.28
C LYS A 10 -19.71 55.78 1.19
N THR A 11 -20.29 56.07 0.02
CA THR A 11 -19.65 56.81 -1.08
C THR A 11 -19.70 58.33 -0.84
N ILE A 12 -18.56 59.05 -0.99
CA ILE A 12 -18.54 60.50 -1.27
C ILE A 12 -17.43 60.82 -2.28
N SER A 13 -17.74 61.66 -3.26
CA SER A 13 -16.92 62.04 -4.42
C SER A 13 -16.45 63.51 -4.38
N ARG A 14 -15.31 63.83 -5.03
CA ARG A 14 -15.09 65.10 -5.78
C ARG A 14 -13.90 65.02 -6.75
N ALA A 15 -13.83 65.95 -7.70
CA ALA A 15 -13.05 65.82 -8.94
C ALA A 15 -12.25 67.08 -9.36
N MET A 16 -11.43 66.92 -10.42
CA MET A 16 -10.84 67.92 -11.35
C MET A 16 -9.62 68.76 -10.90
N GLY A 17 -8.65 68.89 -11.84
CA GLY A 17 -7.58 69.89 -11.84
C GLY A 17 -6.39 69.49 -12.76
N VAL A 18 -5.98 70.34 -13.69
CA VAL A 18 -4.94 70.07 -14.73
C VAL A 18 -4.00 71.28 -14.88
N ASN A 19 -2.70 71.02 -15.10
CA ASN A 19 -1.59 71.96 -15.41
C ASN A 19 -1.22 72.96 -14.26
N ASP A 20 -0.03 73.59 -14.19
CA ASP A 20 0.91 73.95 -15.27
C ASP A 20 2.40 74.15 -14.86
N GLU A 21 3.27 74.19 -15.88
CA GLU A 21 4.64 74.75 -16.04
C GLU A 21 5.65 75.03 -14.88
N ARG A 22 6.87 74.46 -15.05
CA ARG A 22 8.18 75.14 -15.29
C ARG A 22 9.06 75.72 -14.15
N LEU A 23 10.30 75.20 -14.04
CA LEU A 23 11.52 75.97 -13.70
C LEU A 23 12.81 75.49 -14.41
N LYS A 24 13.83 76.36 -14.41
CA LYS A 24 15.07 76.40 -15.24
C LYS A 24 16.28 76.86 -14.38
N LEU A 25 17.56 76.57 -14.65
CA LEU A 25 18.29 75.77 -15.66
C LEU A 25 19.70 75.39 -15.11
N ILE A 26 20.31 74.31 -15.64
CA ILE A 26 21.77 74.00 -15.84
C ILE A 26 22.83 74.46 -14.80
N SER A 27 23.64 73.49 -14.33
CA SER A 27 25.12 73.54 -14.18
C SER A 27 25.62 72.09 -13.90
N GLU A 28 26.19 71.32 -14.86
CA GLU A 28 27.58 71.26 -15.36
C GLU A 28 28.55 70.37 -14.52
N GLY A 29 29.11 69.30 -15.13
CA GLY A 29 30.19 68.45 -14.55
C GLY A 29 30.07 66.91 -14.72
N CYS A 30 31.08 66.26 -15.31
CA CYS A 30 31.23 64.77 -15.40
C CYS A 30 31.65 64.15 -14.04
N ASP A 31 31.58 62.84 -13.71
CA ASP A 31 31.71 61.58 -14.47
C ASP A 31 30.85 60.42 -13.88
N PRO A 32 30.60 59.30 -14.61
CA PRO A 32 29.81 58.18 -14.11
C PRO A 32 30.64 57.11 -13.36
N ILE A 33 30.43 56.96 -12.05
CA ILE A 33 30.89 55.78 -11.31
C ILE A 33 29.96 54.60 -11.59
N ARG A 34 30.43 53.64 -12.39
CA ARG A 34 29.77 52.33 -12.57
C ARG A 34 29.82 51.53 -11.27
N LYS A 35 28.67 51.01 -10.81
CA LYS A 35 28.61 49.84 -9.92
C LYS A 35 27.70 48.78 -10.54
N ASP A 36 28.18 47.54 -10.51
CA ASP A 36 27.58 46.37 -11.18
C ASP A 36 26.17 46.06 -10.69
N VAL A 37 25.25 45.89 -11.64
CA VAL A 37 24.03 45.08 -11.47
C VAL A 37 24.27 43.78 -12.23
N LYS A 38 24.87 42.79 -11.57
CA LYS A 38 25.33 41.55 -12.24
C LYS A 38 25.36 40.28 -11.39
N HIS A 39 24.56 40.23 -10.31
CA HIS A 39 24.51 39.07 -9.41
C HIS A 39 23.26 38.18 -9.56
N GLU A 40 22.05 38.73 -9.61
CA GLU A 40 20.80 37.92 -9.52
C GLU A 40 20.60 36.92 -10.67
N SER A 41 20.98 37.26 -11.91
CA SER A 41 20.73 36.39 -13.06
C SER A 41 21.57 35.11 -13.09
N LYS A 42 22.69 35.07 -12.35
CA LYS A 42 23.54 33.86 -12.25
C LYS A 42 22.94 32.82 -11.31
N ASP A 43 22.38 33.26 -10.20
CA ASP A 43 21.82 32.37 -9.18
C ASP A 43 20.56 31.66 -9.70
N ILE A 44 19.66 32.40 -10.36
CA ILE A 44 18.46 31.84 -11.00
C ILE A 44 18.82 30.80 -12.08
N LEU A 45 19.82 31.09 -12.94
CA LEU A 45 20.20 30.18 -14.03
C LEU A 45 20.90 28.92 -13.50
N SER A 46 21.67 29.05 -12.41
CA SER A 46 22.23 27.93 -11.64
C SER A 46 21.14 27.04 -11.02
N GLU A 47 20.11 27.66 -10.43
CA GLU A 47 18.98 26.96 -9.81
C GLU A 47 18.10 26.22 -10.85
N VAL A 48 17.77 26.86 -11.97
CA VAL A 48 17.06 26.22 -13.10
C VAL A 48 17.85 25.06 -13.70
N SER A 49 19.18 25.14 -13.69
CA SER A 49 20.06 24.05 -14.13
C SER A 49 20.05 22.87 -13.16
N ARG A 50 19.93 23.13 -11.85
CA ARG A 50 19.79 22.09 -10.82
C ARG A 50 18.44 21.40 -10.90
N THR A 51 17.34 22.13 -11.11
CA THR A 51 16.00 21.54 -11.24
C THR A 51 15.89 20.67 -12.50
N HIS A 52 16.42 21.12 -13.65
CA HIS A 52 16.48 20.27 -14.86
C HIS A 52 17.26 18.97 -14.64
N ASN A 53 18.40 19.01 -13.96
CA ASN A 53 19.19 17.81 -13.64
C ASN A 53 18.43 16.86 -12.69
N ALA A 54 17.73 17.40 -11.69
CA ALA A 54 16.90 16.61 -10.79
C ALA A 54 15.73 15.92 -11.53
N ILE A 55 15.05 16.64 -12.43
CA ILE A 55 13.97 16.09 -13.28
C ILE A 55 14.52 14.99 -14.18
N GLN A 56 15.61 15.25 -14.92
CA GLN A 56 16.24 14.27 -15.82
C GLN A 56 16.72 13.01 -15.07
N THR A 57 17.20 13.17 -13.84
CA THR A 57 17.56 12.04 -12.97
C THR A 57 16.33 11.22 -12.60
N LEU A 58 15.22 11.87 -12.26
CA LEU A 58 13.96 11.21 -11.90
C LEU A 58 13.33 10.48 -13.09
N ASP A 59 13.30 11.11 -14.27
CA ASP A 59 12.81 10.49 -15.52
C ASP A 59 13.59 9.23 -15.85
N LYS A 60 14.93 9.26 -15.69
CA LYS A 60 15.78 8.07 -15.86
C LYS A 60 15.47 6.98 -14.83
N THR A 61 15.18 7.34 -13.58
CA THR A 61 14.76 6.39 -12.55
C THR A 61 13.40 5.76 -12.88
N ILE A 62 12.44 6.56 -13.37
CA ILE A 62 11.12 6.07 -13.81
C ILE A 62 11.29 5.10 -14.99
N SER A 63 12.03 5.49 -16.04
CA SER A 63 12.28 4.62 -17.20
C SER A 63 12.96 3.29 -16.83
N ASN A 64 13.91 3.30 -15.88
CA ASN A 64 14.53 2.08 -15.38
C ASN A 64 13.51 1.18 -14.66
N LEU A 65 12.68 1.74 -13.78
CA LEU A 65 11.66 0.99 -13.04
C LEU A 65 10.56 0.44 -13.96
N GLU A 66 10.16 1.19 -14.99
CA GLU A 66 9.24 0.73 -16.03
C GLU A 66 9.85 -0.43 -16.84
N MET A 67 11.14 -0.37 -17.16
CA MET A 67 11.85 -1.44 -17.85
C MET A 67 11.97 -2.70 -17.00
N GLU A 68 12.29 -2.58 -15.71
CA GLU A 68 12.31 -3.72 -14.77
C GLU A 68 10.92 -4.34 -14.58
N LEU A 69 9.86 -3.51 -14.49
CA LEU A 69 8.48 -3.98 -14.46
C LEU A 69 8.07 -4.71 -15.73
N ALA A 70 8.42 -4.16 -16.91
CA ALA A 70 8.14 -4.79 -18.20
C ALA A 70 8.87 -6.12 -18.36
N ALA A 71 10.16 -6.19 -17.99
CA ALA A 71 10.94 -7.43 -18.01
C ALA A 71 10.36 -8.49 -17.06
N THR A 72 10.00 -8.10 -15.83
CA THR A 72 9.38 -9.00 -14.84
C THR A 72 8.05 -9.55 -15.33
N ARG A 73 7.21 -8.70 -15.95
CA ARG A 73 5.93 -9.11 -16.54
C ARG A 73 6.11 -10.04 -17.75
N ALA A 74 7.05 -9.75 -18.64
CA ALA A 74 7.34 -10.62 -19.79
C ALA A 74 7.79 -12.02 -19.35
N VAL A 75 8.63 -12.12 -18.31
CA VAL A 75 8.98 -13.40 -17.67
C VAL A 75 7.72 -14.11 -17.13
N GLN A 76 6.86 -13.39 -16.39
CA GLN A 76 5.62 -13.95 -15.85
C GLN A 76 4.65 -14.44 -16.95
N GLU A 77 4.47 -13.68 -18.04
CA GLU A 77 3.58 -14.04 -19.16
C GLU A 77 4.12 -15.22 -19.98
N SER A 78 5.45 -15.32 -20.15
CA SER A 78 6.08 -16.47 -20.82
C SER A 78 5.95 -17.77 -20.03
N ILE A 79 5.89 -17.71 -18.70
CA ILE A 79 5.61 -18.87 -17.83
C ILE A 79 4.14 -19.31 -17.94
N ILE A 80 3.21 -18.38 -18.16
CA ILE A 80 1.76 -18.65 -18.17
C ILE A 80 1.28 -19.20 -19.52
N ASN A 81 1.91 -18.83 -20.64
CA ASN A 81 1.37 -19.08 -21.99
C ASN A 81 2.02 -20.26 -22.76
N GLY A 82 2.86 -21.08 -22.12
CA GLY A 82 3.51 -22.25 -22.74
C GLY A 82 2.56 -23.46 -22.91
N SER A 83 2.09 -23.72 -24.14
CA SER A 83 1.25 -24.88 -24.50
C SER A 83 2.09 -26.07 -25.04
N PRO A 84 1.53 -27.30 -25.11
CA PRO A 84 2.29 -28.51 -24.79
C PRO A 84 3.07 -29.09 -25.98
N ILE A 85 4.30 -29.55 -25.71
CA ILE A 85 5.06 -30.41 -26.62
C ILE A 85 5.59 -31.62 -25.85
N SER A 86 5.10 -32.78 -26.28
CA SER A 86 5.69 -34.13 -26.33
C SER A 86 6.69 -34.58 -25.25
N ASP A 87 6.47 -35.82 -24.80
CA ASP A 87 7.33 -36.63 -23.94
C ASP A 87 8.85 -36.54 -24.13
N GLU A 88 9.55 -36.93 -23.06
CA GLU A 88 10.97 -37.31 -23.00
C GLU A 88 12.03 -36.21 -22.72
N LEU A 89 11.75 -35.29 -21.78
CA LEU A 89 12.80 -34.75 -20.91
C LEU A 89 12.32 -34.66 -19.45
N LYS A 90 13.02 -35.36 -18.53
CA LYS A 90 12.83 -35.21 -17.08
C LYS A 90 13.46 -33.91 -16.59
N ILE A 91 12.89 -32.78 -16.97
CA ILE A 91 13.10 -31.51 -16.30
C ILE A 91 12.26 -31.57 -15.01
N PRO A 92 12.84 -31.37 -13.81
CA PRO A 92 12.01 -31.27 -12.61
C PRO A 92 11.11 -30.03 -12.74
N GLU A 93 9.80 -30.22 -12.57
CA GLU A 93 8.79 -29.16 -12.72
C GLU A 93 8.97 -28.06 -11.66
N THR A 94 9.83 -27.09 -11.94
CA THR A 94 10.04 -25.92 -11.08
C THR A 94 9.59 -24.66 -11.81
N ASN A 95 8.27 -24.44 -11.87
CA ASN A 95 7.62 -23.12 -12.01
C ASN A 95 6.09 -23.15 -11.82
N GLY A 96 5.49 -24.27 -11.40
CA GLY A 96 4.15 -24.23 -10.79
C GLY A 96 4.21 -23.57 -9.41
N LYS A 97 3.21 -22.75 -9.07
CA LYS A 97 3.03 -22.33 -7.66
C LYS A 97 2.90 -23.60 -6.82
N ARG A 98 3.53 -23.64 -5.63
CA ARG A 98 3.31 -24.73 -4.68
C ARG A 98 1.81 -24.88 -4.44
N LYS A 99 1.27 -26.06 -4.70
CA LYS A 99 -0.12 -26.38 -4.36
C LYS A 99 -0.24 -26.66 -2.86
N TYR A 100 -1.24 -26.06 -2.25
CA TYR A 100 -1.58 -26.20 -0.82
C TYR A 100 -2.85 -27.04 -0.66
N LEU A 101 -2.97 -27.74 0.47
CA LEU A 101 -4.21 -28.44 0.81
C LEU A 101 -5.31 -27.43 1.15
N MET A 102 -5.01 -26.46 2.01
CA MET A 102 -5.98 -25.40 2.34
C MET A 102 -5.35 -24.10 2.81
N ILE A 103 -6.05 -22.99 2.55
CA ILE A 103 -5.78 -21.67 3.11
C ILE A 103 -6.88 -21.31 4.11
N VAL A 104 -6.52 -21.07 5.37
CA VAL A 104 -7.43 -20.71 6.46
C VAL A 104 -7.24 -19.24 6.83
N GLY A 105 -8.26 -18.44 6.53
CA GLY A 105 -8.32 -17.02 6.84
C GLY A 105 -9.16 -16.78 8.09
N ILE A 106 -8.51 -16.37 9.17
CA ILE A 106 -9.15 -16.06 10.46
C ILE A 106 -9.51 -14.58 10.48
N ASN A 107 -10.76 -14.27 10.17
CA ASN A 107 -11.31 -12.92 10.13
C ASN A 107 -11.24 -12.26 11.51
N THR A 108 -10.58 -11.10 11.59
CA THR A 108 -10.32 -10.39 12.85
C THR A 108 -10.20 -8.88 12.64
N ALA A 109 -10.53 -8.08 13.66
CA ALA A 109 -10.52 -6.62 13.60
C ALA A 109 -9.44 -6.01 14.51
N PHE A 110 -9.18 -4.70 14.40
CA PHE A 110 -8.23 -3.99 15.27
C PHE A 110 -8.51 -4.18 16.77
N SER A 111 -9.78 -4.17 17.17
CA SER A 111 -10.24 -4.38 18.54
C SER A 111 -10.03 -5.81 19.07
N SER A 112 -9.97 -6.81 18.20
CA SER A 112 -9.91 -8.23 18.55
C SER A 112 -8.55 -8.75 19.05
N ARG A 113 -7.66 -7.87 19.53
CA ARG A 113 -6.29 -8.27 19.93
C ARG A 113 -6.26 -9.47 20.89
N LYS A 114 -7.08 -9.43 21.94
CA LYS A 114 -7.18 -10.51 22.94
C LYS A 114 -7.66 -11.83 22.34
N ARG A 115 -8.52 -11.79 21.31
CA ARG A 115 -9.01 -12.99 20.61
C ARG A 115 -7.91 -13.62 19.76
N ARG A 116 -7.14 -12.83 19.00
CA ARG A 116 -5.96 -13.33 18.27
C ARG A 116 -4.95 -13.99 19.19
N ASP A 117 -4.64 -13.35 20.32
CA ASP A 117 -3.73 -13.91 21.32
C ASP A 117 -4.30 -15.21 21.95
N SER A 118 -5.62 -15.31 22.14
CA SER A 118 -6.28 -16.55 22.58
C SER A 118 -6.23 -17.67 21.51
N VAL A 119 -6.48 -17.35 20.24
CA VAL A 119 -6.42 -18.30 19.11
C VAL A 119 -5.00 -18.88 18.97
N ARG A 120 -3.99 -18.01 19.02
CA ARG A 120 -2.56 -18.38 19.06
C ARG A 120 -2.18 -19.27 20.24
N ALA A 121 -2.79 -19.05 21.40
CA ALA A 121 -2.53 -19.82 22.61
C ALA A 121 -3.30 -21.15 22.71
N THR A 122 -4.19 -21.46 21.75
CA THR A 122 -5.09 -22.62 21.85
C THR A 122 -5.07 -23.55 20.64
N TRP A 123 -5.24 -23.06 19.42
CA TRP A 123 -5.41 -23.93 18.23
C TRP A 123 -4.65 -23.50 16.98
N MET A 124 -4.16 -22.27 16.91
CA MET A 124 -3.32 -21.81 15.79
C MET A 124 -1.84 -22.01 16.11
N PRO A 125 -1.12 -22.89 15.40
CA PRO A 125 0.31 -23.13 15.65
C PRO A 125 1.14 -21.87 15.45
N GLN A 126 2.25 -21.77 16.19
CA GLN A 126 3.14 -20.61 16.18
C GLN A 126 4.56 -20.98 15.77
N GLY A 127 5.35 -20.00 15.33
CA GLY A 127 6.78 -20.16 15.08
C GLY A 127 7.09 -21.31 14.11
N GLU A 128 7.92 -22.26 14.56
CA GLU A 128 8.32 -23.42 13.76
C GLU A 128 7.17 -24.40 13.49
N GLU A 129 6.22 -24.57 14.42
CA GLU A 129 5.08 -25.48 14.21
C GLU A 129 4.17 -24.97 13.08
N ARG A 130 4.00 -23.65 12.97
CA ARG A 130 3.30 -23.04 11.84
C ARG A 130 4.03 -23.29 10.52
N LYS A 131 5.37 -23.14 10.51
CA LYS A 131 6.17 -23.44 9.31
C LYS A 131 6.06 -24.90 8.90
N LYS A 132 6.17 -25.84 9.84
CA LYS A 132 5.96 -27.27 9.57
C LYS A 132 4.55 -27.58 9.05
N LEU A 133 3.52 -26.90 9.55
CA LEU A 133 2.16 -27.03 9.04
C LEU A 133 2.04 -26.52 7.58
N GLU A 134 2.64 -25.36 7.28
CA GLU A 134 2.73 -24.81 5.92
C GLU A 134 3.57 -25.71 4.98
N GLU A 135 4.66 -26.31 5.49
CA GLU A 135 5.66 -27.06 4.71
C GLU A 135 5.36 -28.56 4.53
N GLU A 136 4.85 -29.26 5.55
CA GLU A 136 4.58 -30.71 5.52
C GLU A 136 3.14 -31.03 5.14
N LYS A 137 2.18 -30.22 5.59
CA LYS A 137 0.74 -30.45 5.36
C LYS A 137 0.15 -29.55 4.28
N GLY A 138 0.88 -28.52 3.86
CA GLY A 138 0.37 -27.54 2.90
C GLY A 138 -0.85 -26.79 3.44
N ILE A 139 -0.91 -26.51 4.75
CA ILE A 139 -2.00 -25.77 5.37
C ILE A 139 -1.46 -24.41 5.81
N ILE A 140 -1.94 -23.34 5.18
CA ILE A 140 -1.62 -21.96 5.56
C ILE A 140 -2.71 -21.43 6.47
N MET A 141 -2.32 -20.78 7.57
CA MET A 141 -3.23 -20.09 8.48
C MET A 141 -2.79 -18.64 8.66
N ARG A 142 -3.68 -17.69 8.41
CA ARG A 142 -3.40 -16.25 8.62
C ARG A 142 -4.58 -15.50 9.22
N PHE A 143 -4.30 -14.54 10.07
CA PHE A 143 -5.25 -13.54 10.54
C PHE A 143 -5.55 -12.54 9.43
N VAL A 144 -6.81 -12.47 9.01
CA VAL A 144 -7.27 -11.63 7.91
C VAL A 144 -7.71 -10.28 8.46
N ILE A 145 -6.93 -9.25 8.13
CA ILE A 145 -7.16 -7.87 8.58
C ILE A 145 -6.89 -6.89 7.45
N GLY A 146 -7.74 -5.88 7.32
CA GLY A 146 -7.53 -4.75 6.43
C GLY A 146 -6.55 -3.73 7.01
N HIS A 147 -6.73 -2.49 6.55
CA HIS A 147 -6.07 -1.30 7.05
C HIS A 147 -7.10 -0.34 7.68
N SER A 148 -6.63 0.62 8.45
CA SER A 148 -7.51 1.66 8.98
C SER A 148 -7.90 2.68 7.91
N ALA A 149 -8.94 3.47 8.16
CA ALA A 149 -9.33 4.58 7.28
C ALA A 149 -8.28 5.70 7.22
N THR A 150 -7.32 5.74 8.16
CA THR A 150 -6.24 6.74 8.20
C THR A 150 -4.91 6.00 8.18
N SER A 151 -4.42 5.74 6.96
CA SER A 151 -3.16 5.02 6.72
C SER A 151 -2.00 5.55 7.59
N GLY A 152 -1.29 4.62 8.25
CA GLY A 152 -0.19 4.95 9.16
C GLY A 152 -0.64 5.48 10.54
N GLY A 153 -1.93 5.36 10.87
CA GLY A 153 -2.50 5.70 12.18
C GLY A 153 -2.07 4.73 13.30
N ILE A 154 -2.50 5.04 14.53
CA ILE A 154 -2.13 4.25 15.73
C ILE A 154 -2.54 2.78 15.60
N LEU A 155 -3.71 2.52 15.00
CA LEU A 155 -4.22 1.16 14.79
C LEU A 155 -3.36 0.35 13.80
N ASP A 156 -2.96 0.95 12.67
CA ASP A 156 -2.11 0.26 11.69
C ASP A 156 -0.73 -0.06 12.28
N ARG A 157 -0.11 0.91 12.98
CA ARG A 157 1.18 0.73 13.68
C ARG A 157 1.12 -0.36 14.74
N ALA A 158 0.00 -0.49 15.46
CA ALA A 158 -0.19 -1.53 16.46
C ALA A 158 -0.22 -2.93 15.83
N ILE A 159 -0.83 -3.08 14.65
CA ILE A 159 -0.82 -4.34 13.90
C ILE A 159 0.54 -4.57 13.22
N GLU A 160 1.24 -3.55 12.71
CA GLU A 160 2.61 -3.69 12.20
C GLU A 160 3.58 -4.20 13.27
N ALA A 161 3.47 -3.70 14.51
CA ALA A 161 4.27 -4.18 15.64
C ALA A 161 3.91 -5.63 16.03
N GLU A 162 2.64 -6.03 15.89
CA GLU A 162 2.18 -7.40 16.11
C GLU A 162 2.66 -8.35 15.01
N ASP A 163 2.54 -7.95 13.75
CA ASP A 163 2.96 -8.71 12.58
C ASP A 163 4.48 -8.89 12.54
N ARG A 164 5.26 -7.86 12.90
CA ARG A 164 6.71 -8.00 13.08
C ARG A 164 7.10 -9.03 14.14
N LYS A 165 6.24 -9.28 15.13
CA LYS A 165 6.47 -10.28 16.19
C LYS A 165 6.01 -11.68 15.80
N HIS A 166 4.91 -11.82 15.07
CA HIS A 166 4.24 -13.12 14.83
C HIS A 166 4.24 -13.56 13.36
N GLY A 167 4.24 -12.64 12.41
CA GLY A 167 4.23 -12.90 10.97
C GLY A 167 3.04 -13.74 10.50
N ASP A 168 1.90 -13.65 11.20
CA ASP A 168 0.70 -14.43 10.94
C ASP A 168 -0.45 -13.65 10.28
N PHE A 169 -0.23 -12.40 9.86
CA PHE A 169 -1.28 -11.65 9.16
C PHE A 169 -1.33 -11.91 7.66
N LEU A 170 -2.53 -11.75 7.12
CA LEU A 170 -2.81 -11.45 5.73
C LEU A 170 -3.44 -10.06 5.70
N ARG A 171 -2.68 -9.07 5.22
CA ARG A 171 -3.16 -7.70 5.02
C ARG A 171 -3.99 -7.63 3.74
N LEU A 172 -5.19 -7.07 3.84
CA LEU A 172 -6.09 -6.84 2.71
C LEU A 172 -6.15 -5.35 2.34
N GLU A 173 -6.37 -5.08 1.06
CA GLU A 173 -6.84 -3.78 0.57
C GLU A 173 -8.34 -3.62 0.90
N HIS A 174 -8.60 -3.30 2.17
CA HIS A 174 -9.93 -3.18 2.75
C HIS A 174 -9.89 -2.22 3.95
N VAL A 175 -10.79 -1.25 3.98
CA VAL A 175 -10.95 -0.32 5.12
C VAL A 175 -11.78 -0.99 6.21
N GLU A 176 -11.13 -1.39 7.30
CA GLU A 176 -11.80 -1.92 8.49
C GLU A 176 -12.74 -0.89 9.12
N GLY A 177 -13.93 -1.34 9.55
CA GLY A 177 -14.89 -0.55 10.33
C GLY A 177 -15.75 0.44 9.52
N TYR A 178 -15.49 0.63 8.23
CA TYR A 178 -16.34 1.43 7.34
C TYR A 178 -17.11 0.56 6.32
N LEU A 179 -16.52 -0.54 5.87
CA LEU A 179 -17.11 -1.45 4.90
C LEU A 179 -17.77 -2.65 5.58
N GLU A 180 -18.73 -3.27 4.89
CA GLU A 180 -19.42 -4.46 5.38
C GLU A 180 -18.50 -5.70 5.49
N LEU A 181 -18.82 -6.59 6.43
CA LEU A 181 -18.17 -7.91 6.58
C LEU A 181 -18.25 -8.77 5.30
N SER A 182 -19.28 -8.55 4.48
CA SER A 182 -19.47 -9.14 3.15
C SER A 182 -18.31 -8.76 2.20
N ALA A 183 -17.95 -7.47 2.15
CA ALA A 183 -16.87 -6.95 1.33
C ALA A 183 -15.51 -7.49 1.77
N LYS A 184 -15.24 -7.55 3.08
CA LYS A 184 -13.99 -8.14 3.61
C LYS A 184 -13.84 -9.60 3.22
N THR A 185 -14.93 -10.36 3.30
CA THR A 185 -14.97 -11.78 2.92
C THR A 185 -14.68 -11.96 1.42
N LYS A 186 -15.26 -11.11 0.56
CA LYS A 186 -14.97 -11.09 -0.87
C LYS A 186 -13.50 -10.78 -1.17
N THR A 187 -12.95 -9.73 -0.55
CA THR A 187 -11.54 -9.35 -0.73
C THR A 187 -10.62 -10.48 -0.26
N TYR A 188 -10.90 -11.12 0.88
CA TYR A 188 -10.14 -12.26 1.38
C TYR A 188 -10.00 -13.38 0.33
N PHE A 189 -11.13 -13.90 -0.19
CA PHE A 189 -11.08 -15.00 -1.14
C PHE A 189 -10.40 -14.61 -2.46
N ALA A 190 -10.61 -13.39 -2.95
CA ALA A 190 -9.94 -12.89 -4.15
C ALA A 190 -8.41 -12.79 -3.95
N THR A 191 -7.95 -12.22 -2.84
CA THR A 191 -6.52 -12.12 -2.51
C THR A 191 -5.91 -13.51 -2.28
N ALA A 192 -6.61 -14.41 -1.56
CA ALA A 192 -6.09 -15.74 -1.25
C ALA A 192 -5.89 -16.59 -2.52
N ALA A 193 -6.86 -16.60 -3.44
CA ALA A 193 -6.75 -17.31 -4.72
C ALA A 193 -5.73 -16.69 -5.69
N ALA A 194 -5.42 -15.40 -5.56
CA ALA A 194 -4.36 -14.76 -6.32
C ALA A 194 -2.96 -15.12 -5.78
N LEU A 195 -2.80 -15.21 -4.46
CA LEU A 195 -1.52 -15.49 -3.80
C LEU A 195 -1.16 -16.99 -3.84
N TRP A 196 -2.09 -17.86 -3.46
CA TRP A 196 -1.84 -19.30 -3.29
C TRP A 196 -2.70 -20.11 -4.27
N ASP A 197 -2.18 -21.27 -4.68
CA ASP A 197 -2.97 -22.32 -5.34
C ASP A 197 -3.30 -23.37 -4.29
N ALA A 198 -4.58 -23.65 -4.06
CA ALA A 198 -5.03 -24.54 -3.00
C ALA A 198 -6.36 -25.25 -3.33
N ASP A 199 -6.52 -26.48 -2.84
CA ASP A 199 -7.77 -27.25 -3.00
C ASP A 199 -8.94 -26.64 -2.21
N PHE A 200 -8.67 -26.03 -1.05
CA PHE A 200 -9.71 -25.42 -0.20
C PHE A 200 -9.31 -24.03 0.29
N TYR A 201 -10.28 -23.10 0.30
CA TYR A 201 -10.16 -21.81 0.96
C TYR A 201 -11.23 -21.73 2.05
N VAL A 202 -10.81 -21.50 3.28
CA VAL A 202 -11.68 -21.53 4.47
C VAL A 202 -11.65 -20.15 5.13
N LYS A 203 -12.82 -19.63 5.47
CA LYS A 203 -12.98 -18.43 6.30
C LYS A 203 -13.49 -18.86 7.68
N VAL A 204 -12.84 -18.38 8.73
CA VAL A 204 -13.16 -18.64 10.15
C VAL A 204 -13.23 -17.29 10.87
N ASP A 205 -14.03 -17.15 11.93
CA ASP A 205 -14.05 -15.95 12.78
C ASP A 205 -13.25 -16.15 14.07
N ASP A 206 -12.76 -15.06 14.67
CA ASP A 206 -11.80 -15.10 15.78
C ASP A 206 -12.35 -15.50 17.17
N ASP A 207 -13.64 -15.84 17.27
CA ASP A 207 -14.27 -16.53 18.40
C ASP A 207 -14.49 -18.04 18.18
N VAL A 208 -14.22 -18.57 16.98
CA VAL A 208 -14.35 -20.00 16.68
C VAL A 208 -13.07 -20.74 17.06
N HIS A 209 -13.23 -21.95 17.61
CA HIS A 209 -12.14 -22.89 17.86
C HIS A 209 -12.17 -24.01 16.81
N VAL A 210 -11.05 -24.26 16.12
CA VAL A 210 -10.96 -25.28 15.06
C VAL A 210 -9.96 -26.36 15.46
N ASN A 211 -10.38 -27.62 15.42
CA ASN A 211 -9.46 -28.73 15.65
C ASN A 211 -8.61 -29.02 14.41
N ILE A 212 -7.35 -28.60 14.44
CA ILE A 212 -6.39 -28.82 13.35
C ILE A 212 -5.63 -30.15 13.51
N GLY A 213 -5.57 -30.69 14.73
CA GLY A 213 -4.89 -31.96 15.04
C GLY A 213 -5.47 -33.18 14.33
N THR A 214 -6.73 -33.10 13.88
CA THR A 214 -7.34 -34.13 13.03
C THR A 214 -6.73 -34.16 11.62
N TYR A 215 -6.30 -33.02 11.08
CA TYR A 215 -5.68 -32.95 9.75
C TYR A 215 -4.16 -33.25 9.78
N THR A 216 -3.51 -33.15 10.94
CA THR A 216 -2.10 -33.56 11.07
C THR A 216 -1.93 -35.08 11.17
N THR A 217 -2.95 -35.79 11.65
CA THR A 217 -2.94 -37.23 11.92
C THR A 217 -3.54 -38.12 10.83
N PHE A 218 -4.42 -37.59 9.96
CA PHE A 218 -5.07 -38.39 8.92
C PHE A 218 -4.36 -38.34 7.56
N SER A 219 -4.01 -39.51 7.03
CA SER A 219 -3.60 -39.74 5.64
C SER A 219 -4.76 -40.21 4.75
N SER A 220 -6.00 -39.81 5.07
CA SER A 220 -7.20 -40.11 4.25
C SER A 220 -8.06 -38.86 4.06
N PRO A 221 -8.68 -38.69 2.88
CA PRO A 221 -9.53 -37.54 2.60
C PRO A 221 -10.87 -37.65 3.33
N PHE A 222 -11.53 -36.51 3.53
CA PHE A 222 -12.87 -36.32 4.11
C PHE A 222 -13.05 -36.64 5.61
N SER A 223 -13.08 -35.58 6.42
CA SER A 223 -14.21 -35.31 7.34
C SER A 223 -14.18 -33.84 7.81
N PHE A 224 -14.95 -32.97 7.14
CA PHE A 224 -15.28 -31.66 7.68
C PHE A 224 -16.44 -31.82 8.67
N PHE A 225 -16.18 -31.57 9.96
CA PHE A 225 -17.23 -31.32 10.94
C PHE A 225 -17.16 -29.86 11.39
N PHE A 226 -18.03 -29.02 10.80
CA PHE A 226 -18.49 -27.82 11.48
C PHE A 226 -19.57 -28.24 12.48
N LEU A 227 -19.37 -27.96 13.77
CA LEU A 227 -20.49 -27.81 14.70
C LEU A 227 -20.84 -26.33 14.81
N SER A 228 -22.14 -26.07 14.94
CA SER A 228 -22.76 -24.75 14.97
C SER A 228 -22.74 -24.09 16.36
#